data_AF-N0B598-F1
#
_entry.id   AF-N0B598-F1
#
_cell.length_a   1.000
_cell.length_b   1.000
_cell.length_c   1.000
_cell.angle_alpha   90.00
_cell.angle_beta   90.00
_cell.angle_gamma   90.00
#
_symmetry.space_group_name_H-M   'P 1'
#
loop_
_entity.id
_entity.type
_entity.pdbx_description
1 polymer ?
#
loop_
_entity_poly.entity_id
_entity_poly.type
_entity_poly.pdbx_seq_one_letter_code
_entity_poly.pdbx_strand_id
1 'polypeptide(L)' 'MAIQWIVAWGLIAVTASVLAAILAGIKNRDYSYWMAWSFVVPPVVLWLLILPKNKGPRPRQPRLDDIDRRENGPL' A
#
# COMPACT_ATOMS: atom_id res chain seq x y z
N MET A 1 -22.44 -18.40 12.78
CA MET A 1 -21.34 -17.82 13.60
C MET A 1 -20.04 -17.66 12.80
N ALA A 2 -19.39 -18.71 12.31
CA ALA A 2 -18.10 -18.58 11.60
C ALA A 2 -18.15 -17.69 10.34
N ILE A 3 -19.19 -17.84 9.51
CA ILE A 3 -19.37 -17.04 8.29
C ILE A 3 -19.45 -15.53 8.57
N GLN A 4 -20.12 -15.12 9.64
CA GLN A 4 -20.28 -13.71 10.02
C GLN A 4 -18.93 -13.08 10.40
N TRP A 5 -18.08 -13.85 11.09
CA TRP A 5 -16.72 -13.41 11.44
C TRP A 5 -15.83 -13.26 10.21
N ILE A 6 -15.93 -14.17 9.24
CA ILE A 6 -15.18 -14.08 7.98
C ILE A 6 -15.60 -12.83 7.20
N VAL A 7 -16.91 -12.57 7.10
CA VAL A 7 -17.42 -11.37 6.41
C VAL A 7 -16.99 -10.09 7.12
N ALA A 8 -17.10 -10.04 8.45
CA ALA A 8 -16.64 -8.90 9.24
C ALA A 8 -15.14 -8.64 9.03
N TRP A 9 -14.32 -9.70 9.08
CA TRP A 9 -12.88 -9.60 8.85
C TRP A 9 -12.55 -9.11 7.43
N GLY A 10 -13.20 -9.69 6.41
CA GLY A 10 -13.00 -9.29 5.01
C GLY A 10 -13.37 -7.83 4.76
N LEU A 11 -14.48 -7.35 5.34
CA LEU A 11 -14.88 -5.95 5.23
C LEU A 11 -13.87 -5.02 5.90
N ILE A 12 -13.38 -5.37 7.10
CA ILE A 12 -12.35 -4.61 7.80
C ILE A 12 -11.05 -4.57 7.00
N ALA A 13 -10.63 -5.70 6.41
CA ALA A 13 -9.42 -5.79 5.60
C ALA A 13 -9.48 -4.95 4.32
N VAL A 14 -10.59 -5.02 3.58
CA VAL A 14 -10.79 -4.24 2.36
C VAL A 14 -10.84 -2.74 2.68
N THR A 15 -11.60 -2.34 3.70
CA THR A 15 -11.69 -0.93 4.12
C THR A 15 -10.34 -0.39 4.60
N ALA A 16 -9.58 -1.15 5.39
CA ALA A 16 -8.24 -0.77 5.82
C ALA A 16 -7.27 -0.61 4.64
N SER A 17 -7.32 -1.50 3.65
CA SER A 17 -6.52 -1.40 2.42
C SER A 17 -6.81 -0.12 1.63
N VAL A 18 -8.09 0.23 1.46
CA VAL A 18 -8.51 1.47 0.78
C VAL A 18 -8.04 2.71 1.55
N LEU A 19 -8.21 2.73 2.88
CA LEU A 19 -7.73 3.83 3.72
C LEU A 19 -6.20 3.97 3.64
N ALA A 20 -5.47 2.85 3.61
CA ALA A 20 -4.03 2.84 3.47
C ALA A 20 -3.58 3.42 2.13
N ALA A 21 -4.30 3.14 1.04
CA ALA A 21 -4.04 3.75 -0.27
C ALA A 21 -4.12 5.28 -0.17
N ILE A 22 -5.20 5.80 0.40
CA ILE A 22 -5.43 7.24 0.53
C ILE A 22 -4.33 7.87 1.40
N LEU A 23 -4.07 7.31 2.58
CA LEU A 23 -3.06 7.82 3.51
C LEU A 23 -1.65 7.76 2.93
N ALA A 24 -1.29 6.69 2.23
CA ALA A 24 0.00 6.55 1.58
C ALA A 24 0.18 7.62 0.48
N GLY A 25 -0.89 7.95 -0.26
CA GLY A 25 -0.90 9.05 -1.22
C GLY A 25 -0.63 10.41 -0.56
N ILE A 26 -1.38 10.74 0.49
CA ILE A 26 -1.25 12.01 1.21
C ILE A 26 0.14 12.15 1.85
N LYS A 27 0.64 11.05 2.45
CA LYS A 27 1.92 11.01 3.18
C LYS A 27 3.14 10.71 2.29
N ASN A 28 2.96 10.68 0.97
CA ASN A 28 4.06 10.47 0.01
C ASN A 28 4.83 9.15 0.24
N ARG A 29 4.09 8.08 0.54
CA ARG A 29 4.61 6.72 0.81
C ARG A 29 4.22 5.76 -0.31
N ASP A 30 4.80 4.56 -0.32
CA ASP A 30 4.50 3.55 -1.33
C ASP A 30 3.05 3.03 -1.22
N TYR A 31 2.27 3.03 -2.31
CA TYR A 31 0.88 2.57 -2.24
C TYR A 31 0.80 1.06 -1.99
N SER A 32 1.48 0.28 -2.84
CA SER A 32 1.36 -1.17 -2.92
C SER A 32 1.74 -1.83 -1.58
N TYR A 33 2.84 -1.39 -0.98
CA TYR A 33 3.31 -1.85 0.32
C TYR A 33 2.27 -1.61 1.40
N TRP A 34 1.77 -0.38 1.54
CA TRP A 34 0.85 -0.03 2.62
C TRP A 34 -0.55 -0.62 2.44
N MET A 35 -1.03 -0.72 1.20
CA MET A 35 -2.29 -1.38 0.87
C MET A 35 -2.23 -2.88 1.19
N ALA A 36 -1.18 -3.58 0.74
CA ALA A 36 -1.02 -5.01 0.97
C ALA A 36 -0.95 -5.34 2.47
N TRP A 37 -0.12 -4.61 3.22
CA TRP A 37 0.00 -4.84 4.66
C TRP A 37 -1.27 -4.52 5.43
N SER A 38 -2.02 -3.49 5.03
CA SER A 38 -3.30 -3.14 5.66
C SER A 38 -4.44 -4.06 5.24
N PHE A 39 -4.30 -4.83 4.16
CA PHE A 39 -5.25 -5.89 3.83
C PHE A 39 -4.99 -7.15 4.68
N VAL A 40 -3.74 -7.55 4.83
CA VAL A 40 -3.36 -8.75 5.62
C VAL A 40 -3.52 -8.51 7.12
N VAL A 41 -3.09 -7.35 7.60
CA VAL A 41 -3.15 -6.93 9.00
C VAL A 41 -3.83 -5.56 9.08
N PRO A 42 -5.18 -5.52 9.14
CA PRO A 42 -5.95 -4.27 9.05
C PRO A 42 -5.52 -3.15 10.01
N PRO A 43 -5.13 -3.43 11.27
CA PRO A 43 -4.65 -2.40 12.19
C PRO A 43 -3.40 -1.62 11.73
N VAL A 44 -2.63 -2.14 10.76
CA VAL A 44 -1.42 -1.47 10.25
C VAL A 44 -1.71 -0.09 9.65
N VAL A 45 -2.93 0.16 9.18
CA VAL A 45 -3.34 1.48 8.67
C VAL A 45 -3.23 2.59 9.72
N LEU A 46 -3.35 2.26 11.01
CA LEU A 46 -3.18 3.22 12.11
C LEU A 46 -1.74 3.71 12.21
N TRP A 47 -0.78 2.85 11.89
CA TRP A 47 0.63 3.23 11.86
C TRP A 47 0.89 4.28 10.79
N LEU A 48 0.24 4.14 9.64
CA LEU A 48 0.26 5.14 8.57
C LEU A 48 -0.27 6.49 9.06
N LEU A 49 -1.32 6.50 9.87
CA LEU A 49 -1.94 7.72 10.39
C LEU A 49 -0.96 8.54 11.25
N ILE A 50 -0.15 7.85 12.06
CA ILE A 50 0.82 8.47 12.98
C ILE A 50 2.10 8.93 12.25
N LEU A 51 2.53 8.20 11.22
CA LEU A 51 3.79 8.49 10.53
C LEU A 51 3.81 9.87 9.86
N PRO A 52 4.95 10.60 9.89
CA PRO A 52 5.08 11.85 9.16
C PRO A 52 5.08 11.63 7.64
N LYS A 53 4.74 12.70 6.91
CA LYS A 53 4.82 12.74 5.45
C LYS A 53 6.28 12.75 4.99
N ASN A 54 6.60 11.91 4.02
CA ASN A 54 7.95 11.88 3.43
C ASN A 54 8.18 13.13 2.57
N LYS A 55 9.35 13.75 2.73
CA LYS A 55 9.82 14.87 1.90
C LYS A 55 10.52 14.35 0.64
N GLY A 56 10.49 15.12 -0.43
CA GLY A 56 11.15 14.80 -1.70
C GLY A 56 10.28 13.99 -2.67
N PRO A 57 10.86 13.52 -3.79
CA PRO A 57 10.16 12.71 -4.78
C PRO A 57 9.57 11.46 -4.14
N ARG A 58 8.37 11.09 -4.56
CA ARG A 58 7.71 9.88 -4.08
C ARG A 58 8.59 8.66 -4.37
N PRO A 59 8.78 7.73 -3.41
CA PRO A 59 9.32 6.41 -3.73
C PRO A 59 8.40 5.77 -4.76
N ARG A 60 8.84 5.74 -6.02
CA ARG A 60 8.19 4.99 -7.09
C ARG A 60 9.06 3.78 -7.33
N GLN A 61 8.47 2.60 -7.20
CA GLN A 61 9.11 1.39 -7.68
C GLN A 61 9.35 1.57 -9.20
N PRO A 62 10.56 1.24 -9.71
CA PRO A 62 10.85 1.31 -11.13
C PRO A 62 9.78 0.54 -11.92
N ARG A 63 9.33 1.10 -13.05
CA ARG A 63 8.43 0.34 -13.92
C ARG A 63 9.18 -0.83 -14.52
N LEU A 64 8.46 -1.85 -14.95
CA LEU A 64 9.07 -2.99 -15.65
C LEU A 64 9.87 -2.51 -16.87
N ASP A 65 9.33 -1.58 -17.65
CA ASP A 65 10.04 -0.94 -18.77
C ASP A 65 11.34 -0.23 -18.36
N ASP A 66 11.38 0.38 -17.17
CA ASP A 66 12.59 1.04 -16.65
C ASP A 66 13.66 0.01 -16.28
N ILE A 67 13.24 -1.16 -15.81
CA ILE A 67 14.12 -2.29 -15.46
C ILE A 67 14.63 -2.94 -16.74
N ASP A 68 13.74 -3.27 -17.68
CA ASP A 68 14.08 -3.86 -18.98
C ASP A 68 15.06 -2.98 -19.76
N ARG A 69 14.84 -1.66 -19.77
CA ARG A 69 15.78 -0.72 -20.41
C ARG A 69 17.16 -0.71 -19.76
N ARG A 70 17.24 -0.89 -18.44
CA ARG A 70 18.52 -0.93 -17.71
C ARG A 70 19.27 -2.25 -17.94
N GLU A 71 18.55 -3.37 -17.97
CA GLU A 71 19.13 -4.70 -18.07
C GLU A 71 19.44 -5.09 -19.52
N ASN A 72 18.56 -4.73 -20.47
CA ASN A 72 18.65 -5.19 -21.86
C ASN A 72 19.12 -4.09 -22.84
N GLY A 73 19.27 -2.84 -22.39
CA GLY A 73 19.74 -1.72 -23.23
C GLY A 73 18.83 -1.38 -24.43
N PRO A 74 19.10 -0.28 -25.17
CA PRO A 74 18.53 -0.12 -26.51
C PRO A 74 19.17 -1.16 -27.44
N LEU A 75 18.34 -1.92 -28.17
CA LEU A 75 18.77 -2.75 -29.30
C LEU A 75 19.52 -1.92 -30.35
#